data_AF-A0ABF7QDX4-F1
#
_entry.id   AF-A0ABF7QDX4-F1
#
_cell.length_a   1.000
_cell.length_b   1.000
_cell.length_c   1.000
_cell.angle_alpha   90.00
_cell.angle_beta   90.00
_cell.angle_gamma   90.00
#
_symmetry.space_group_name_H-M   'P 1'
#
loop_
_entity.id
_entity.type
_entity.pdbx_description
1 polymer ?
#
loop_
_entity_poly.entity_id
_entity_poly.type
_entity_poly.pdbx_seq_one_letter_code
_entity_poly.pdbx_strand_id
1 'polypeptide(L)'
;MGSTSPASDREPTPADGVVGGTSAAQDAAPPSGPATYFDGLSNRRQTVILGLANQLVLRSPDNFVSWPYEDIRRVDGPTGTLRVSCLSASPLARLEIRDPALAAELCARCSRIDENRITRGTIARIVGWSLAAAASIVAVVLVVLPFAADRLTPLVPPRMERHLGEAAVVQIQALFGDKLCSEAAGQAAFAKLVTALRRPAGLDDGIASQVLDTPIPNAFALPGGRIFLFRGLLDKSNDPDEVAGVLAHELGHLKHRDNLRQLIHNGGSSFLIGLLFGDVTGAGAAIFASRAMIDASYSREAEQAADSFAIQVMHKLGRPTRPMGELMVRITGKEDGTLSLWASHPLSEDRLARMRAENRPTSGPPLLSAEEWRALKGICRPS
;
A
#
# COMPACT_ATOMS: atom_id res chain seq x y z
N MET A 1 -42.69 -42.44 -27.77
CA MET A 1 -42.38 -43.51 -28.75
C MET A 1 -40.88 -43.77 -28.62
N GLY A 2 -40.39 -44.76 -27.87
CA GLY A 2 -40.90 -46.11 -27.69
C GLY A 2 -40.02 -47.05 -28.52
N SER A 3 -39.10 -47.75 -27.86
CA SER A 3 -38.63 -49.12 -28.17
C SER A 3 -37.31 -49.36 -27.40
N THR A 4 -37.26 -49.99 -26.21
CA THR A 4 -37.30 -51.46 -25.93
C THR A 4 -36.30 -52.25 -26.80
N SER A 5 -35.47 -53.20 -26.36
CA SER A 5 -35.22 -54.00 -25.15
C SER A 5 -34.01 -54.94 -25.52
N PRO A 6 -33.58 -55.98 -24.77
CA PRO A 6 -33.91 -56.40 -23.41
C PRO A 6 -32.69 -56.76 -22.53
N ALA A 7 -33.00 -56.97 -21.25
CA ALA A 7 -32.20 -57.66 -20.25
C ALA A 7 -32.03 -59.16 -20.56
N SER A 8 -31.01 -59.77 -19.95
CA SER A 8 -30.90 -61.22 -19.78
C SER A 8 -30.77 -61.53 -18.30
N ASP A 9 -31.88 -61.99 -17.72
CA ASP A 9 -32.00 -62.66 -16.45
C ASP A 9 -31.16 -63.95 -16.40
N ARG A 10 -30.51 -64.21 -15.27
CA ARG A 10 -30.36 -65.56 -14.72
C ARG A 10 -30.27 -65.51 -13.20
N GLU A 11 -31.34 -65.95 -12.57
CA GLU A 11 -31.32 -66.70 -11.30
C GLU A 11 -31.94 -68.08 -11.60
N PRO A 12 -31.52 -69.15 -10.90
CA PRO A 12 -32.28 -69.53 -9.71
C PRO A 12 -31.46 -70.06 -8.51
N THR A 13 -32.06 -69.81 -7.34
CA THR A 13 -31.96 -70.29 -5.94
C THR A 13 -31.83 -71.82 -5.72
N PRO A 14 -31.85 -72.36 -4.47
CA PRO A 14 -31.20 -72.00 -3.19
C PRO A 14 -30.48 -73.22 -2.54
N ALA A 15 -29.64 -73.02 -1.51
CA ALA A 15 -29.32 -74.08 -0.56
C ALA A 15 -29.02 -73.50 0.83
N ASP A 16 -29.86 -73.91 1.79
CA ASP A 16 -29.75 -73.69 3.23
C ASP A 16 -28.41 -74.17 3.81
N GLY A 17 -27.92 -73.48 4.86
CA GLY A 17 -26.68 -73.89 5.53
C GLY A 17 -26.25 -73.01 6.70
N VAL A 18 -27.14 -72.88 7.69
CA VAL A 18 -26.94 -72.61 9.12
C VAL A 18 -25.49 -72.72 9.66
N VAL A 19 -25.08 -71.66 10.37
CA VAL A 19 -24.16 -71.57 11.55
C VAL A 19 -22.67 -71.87 11.35
N GLY A 20 -21.87 -70.84 11.63
CA GLY A 20 -20.43 -70.96 11.85
C GLY A 20 -19.84 -69.66 12.38
N GLY A 21 -20.17 -69.31 13.62
CA GLY A 21 -19.43 -68.28 14.35
C GLY A 21 -18.01 -68.74 14.59
N THR A 22 -17.02 -67.97 14.12
CA THR A 22 -15.62 -68.13 14.51
C THR A 22 -15.02 -66.77 14.87
N SER A 23 -15.12 -66.48 16.17
CA SER A 23 -14.07 -65.89 17.02
C SER A 23 -13.00 -65.06 16.31
N ALA A 24 -13.24 -63.74 16.19
CA ALA A 24 -12.19 -62.72 16.07
C ALA A 24 -11.79 -62.17 17.45
N ALA A 25 -11.98 -62.96 18.52
CA ALA A 25 -11.86 -62.51 19.90
C ALA A 25 -10.54 -62.92 20.59
N GLN A 26 -9.57 -63.51 19.90
CA GLN A 26 -8.47 -64.23 20.58
C GLN A 26 -7.03 -63.77 20.32
N ASP A 27 -6.78 -62.60 19.73
CA ASP A 27 -5.44 -61.97 19.74
C ASP A 27 -5.44 -60.55 20.34
N ALA A 28 -6.20 -60.35 21.42
CA ALA A 28 -6.19 -59.09 22.16
C ALA A 28 -5.06 -59.11 23.20
N ALA A 29 -4.03 -58.28 22.98
CA ALA A 29 -3.10 -57.88 24.03
C ALA A 29 -3.87 -57.43 25.29
N PRO A 30 -3.32 -57.63 26.52
CA PRO A 30 -4.02 -57.27 27.75
C PRO A 30 -4.46 -55.79 27.73
N PRO A 31 -5.67 -55.48 28.25
CA PRO A 31 -6.20 -54.13 28.24
C PRO A 31 -5.23 -53.18 28.93
N SER A 32 -4.84 -52.13 28.20
CA SER A 32 -3.67 -51.32 28.52
C SER A 32 -3.99 -50.11 29.40
N GLY A 33 -5.28 -49.88 29.72
CA GLY A 33 -5.76 -48.84 30.63
C GLY A 33 -6.95 -48.04 30.10
N PRO A 34 -7.66 -47.29 30.97
CA PRO A 34 -8.79 -46.46 30.57
C PRO A 34 -8.30 -45.16 29.89
N ALA A 35 -8.98 -44.77 28.82
CA ALA A 35 -8.77 -43.52 28.12
C ALA A 35 -10.09 -42.82 27.80
N THR A 36 -10.00 -41.55 27.43
CA THR A 36 -11.15 -40.73 27.06
C THR A 36 -11.22 -40.58 25.55
N TYR A 37 -12.33 -41.00 24.95
CA TYR A 37 -12.58 -40.91 23.52
C TYR A 37 -13.72 -39.92 23.21
N PHE A 38 -13.54 -39.15 22.14
CA PHE A 38 -14.53 -38.29 21.53
C PHE A 38 -14.70 -38.74 20.08
N ASP A 39 -15.93 -39.05 19.67
CA ASP A 39 -16.25 -39.60 18.35
C ASP A 39 -16.22 -38.55 17.21
N GLY A 40 -16.18 -37.27 17.55
CA GLY A 40 -16.18 -36.16 16.59
C GLY A 40 -17.54 -35.92 15.92
N LEU A 41 -18.59 -36.62 16.34
CA LEU A 41 -19.98 -36.41 15.93
C LEU A 41 -20.79 -35.74 17.04
N SER A 42 -20.38 -35.94 18.30
CA SER A 42 -20.97 -35.33 19.48
C SER A 42 -19.89 -34.86 20.45
N ASN A 43 -20.25 -33.93 21.34
CA ASN A 43 -19.36 -33.48 22.43
C ASN A 43 -19.35 -34.45 23.63
N ARG A 44 -19.88 -35.68 23.48
CA ARG A 44 -19.95 -36.64 24.58
C ARG A 44 -18.59 -37.28 24.84
N ARG A 45 -18.20 -37.31 26.10
CA ARG A 45 -17.03 -38.03 26.57
C ARG A 45 -17.37 -39.52 26.71
N GLN A 46 -16.62 -40.38 26.04
CA GLN A 46 -16.75 -41.83 26.17
C GLN A 46 -15.52 -42.40 26.87
N THR A 47 -15.72 -43.22 27.90
CA THR A 47 -14.62 -43.96 28.53
C THR A 47 -14.38 -45.23 27.73
N VAL A 48 -13.17 -45.39 27.21
CA VAL A 48 -12.78 -46.56 26.42
C VAL A 48 -11.62 -47.28 27.07
N ILE A 49 -11.54 -48.58 26.87
CA ILE A 49 -10.38 -49.39 27.22
C ILE A 49 -9.53 -49.56 25.98
N LEU A 50 -8.24 -49.25 26.07
CA LEU A 50 -7.32 -49.37 24.95
C LEU A 50 -6.74 -50.79 24.86
N GLY A 51 -6.67 -51.31 23.63
CA GLY A 51 -5.94 -52.51 23.29
C GLY A 51 -4.88 -52.20 22.23
N LEU A 52 -3.63 -52.53 22.53
CA LEU A 52 -2.48 -52.27 21.66
C LEU A 52 -2.04 -53.56 20.92
N ALA A 53 -2.81 -53.93 19.89
CA ALA A 53 -2.50 -55.08 19.01
C ALA A 53 -1.81 -54.60 17.72
N ASN A 54 -2.13 -55.18 16.55
CA ASN A 54 -1.66 -54.72 15.24
C ASN A 54 -2.13 -53.30 14.87
N GLN A 55 -3.20 -52.84 15.53
CA GLN A 55 -3.73 -51.48 15.47
C GLN A 55 -4.15 -51.06 16.89
N LEU A 56 -4.40 -49.77 17.09
CA LEU A 56 -4.98 -49.27 18.33
C LEU A 56 -6.49 -49.58 18.33
N VAL A 57 -6.96 -50.37 19.29
CA VAL A 57 -8.38 -50.70 19.45
C VAL A 57 -8.94 -49.96 20.66
N LEU A 58 -10.00 -49.19 20.46
CA LEU A 58 -10.74 -48.46 21.49
C LEU A 58 -12.02 -49.24 21.77
N ARG A 59 -12.15 -49.84 22.96
CA ARG A 59 -13.32 -50.63 23.35
C ARG A 59 -14.24 -49.86 24.29
N SER A 60 -15.50 -49.71 23.87
CA SER A 60 -16.63 -49.22 24.67
C SER A 60 -17.55 -50.42 24.99
N PRO A 61 -18.45 -50.36 26.00
CA PRO A 61 -19.32 -51.50 26.34
C PRO A 61 -20.11 -52.07 25.16
N ASP A 62 -20.53 -51.23 24.22
CA ASP A 62 -21.41 -51.61 23.10
C ASP A 62 -20.75 -51.51 21.72
N ASN A 63 -19.49 -51.06 21.62
CA ASN A 63 -18.84 -50.81 20.34
C ASN A 63 -17.30 -50.86 20.43
N PHE A 64 -16.62 -51.09 19.31
CA PHE A 64 -15.18 -50.92 19.19
C PHE A 64 -14.80 -50.08 17.96
N VAL A 65 -13.73 -49.30 18.08
CA VAL A 65 -13.16 -48.51 17.00
C VAL A 65 -11.69 -48.89 16.86
N SER A 66 -11.19 -49.04 15.64
CA SER A 66 -9.79 -49.36 15.36
C SER A 66 -9.10 -48.22 14.63
N TRP A 67 -7.94 -47.79 15.12
CA TRP A 67 -7.10 -46.76 14.51
C TRP A 67 -5.76 -47.37 14.06
N PRO A 68 -5.41 -47.31 12.75
CA PRO A 68 -4.09 -47.70 12.27
C PRO A 68 -3.00 -46.81 12.89
N TYR A 69 -1.90 -47.39 13.39
CA TYR A 69 -0.84 -46.60 14.04
C TYR A 69 -0.20 -45.56 13.11
N GLU A 70 -0.18 -45.83 11.80
CA GLU A 70 0.35 -44.93 10.77
C GLU A 70 -0.51 -43.68 10.54
N ASP A 71 -1.78 -43.71 10.95
CA ASP A 71 -2.75 -42.62 10.81
C ASP A 71 -2.88 -41.77 12.07
N ILE A 72 -2.29 -42.22 13.19
CA ILE A 72 -2.38 -41.52 14.46
C ILE A 72 -1.45 -40.30 14.43
N ARG A 73 -1.98 -39.13 14.80
CA ARG A 73 -1.24 -37.86 14.90
C ARG A 73 -1.45 -37.24 16.27
N ARG A 74 -0.38 -36.74 16.89
CA ARG A 74 -0.43 -35.96 18.11
C ARG A 74 -1.08 -34.62 17.81
N VAL A 75 -1.97 -34.19 18.70
CA VAL A 75 -2.58 -32.87 18.67
C VAL A 75 -2.38 -32.18 20.01
N ASP A 76 -2.55 -30.86 20.04
CA ASP A 76 -2.40 -30.10 21.27
C ASP A 76 -3.46 -30.52 22.32
N GLY A 77 -2.99 -30.76 23.53
CA GLY A 77 -3.79 -31.21 24.66
C GLY A 77 -3.31 -30.64 25.99
N PRO A 78 -4.06 -30.87 27.08
CA PRO A 78 -3.68 -30.42 28.42
C PRO A 78 -2.31 -30.96 28.86
N THR A 79 -1.60 -30.20 29.69
CA THR A 79 -0.33 -30.65 30.28
C THR A 79 -0.50 -31.99 30.99
N GLY A 80 0.37 -32.96 30.70
CA GLY A 80 0.30 -34.31 31.28
C GLY A 80 -0.72 -35.24 30.64
N THR A 81 -1.35 -34.88 29.52
CA THR A 81 -2.24 -35.76 28.74
C THR A 81 -1.75 -35.88 27.30
N LEU A 82 -1.55 -37.10 26.82
CA LEU A 82 -1.34 -37.35 25.40
C LEU A 82 -2.69 -37.25 24.69
N ARG A 83 -2.82 -36.31 23.74
CA ARG A 83 -4.00 -36.18 22.88
C ARG A 83 -3.62 -36.53 21.45
N VAL A 84 -4.40 -37.38 20.82
CA VAL A 84 -4.18 -37.83 19.45
C VAL A 84 -5.48 -37.81 18.62
N SER A 85 -5.33 -37.63 17.31
CA SER A 85 -6.36 -37.80 16.29
C SER A 85 -5.95 -38.91 15.32
N CYS A 86 -6.87 -39.35 14.46
CA CYS A 86 -6.62 -40.35 13.44
C CYS A 86 -7.07 -39.85 12.07
N LEU A 87 -6.21 -39.95 11.05
CA LEU A 87 -6.48 -39.48 9.69
C LEU A 87 -7.61 -40.25 9.00
N SER A 88 -7.79 -41.53 9.33
CA SER A 88 -8.87 -42.38 8.81
C SER A 88 -10.16 -42.34 9.64
N ALA A 89 -10.21 -41.54 10.72
CA ALA A 89 -11.40 -41.33 11.53
C ALA A 89 -12.06 -39.97 11.23
N SER A 90 -13.15 -39.66 11.93
CA SER A 90 -13.75 -38.32 11.87
C SER A 90 -12.70 -37.24 12.16
N PRO A 91 -12.63 -36.14 11.38
CA PRO A 91 -11.64 -35.07 11.58
C PRO A 91 -11.64 -34.46 12.99
N LEU A 92 -12.76 -34.56 13.70
CA LEU A 92 -12.95 -34.06 15.07
C LEU A 92 -12.80 -35.15 16.15
N ALA A 93 -12.58 -36.42 15.78
CA ALA A 93 -12.40 -37.49 16.75
C ALA A 93 -11.08 -37.34 17.52
N ARG A 94 -11.12 -37.47 18.85
CA ARG A 94 -9.95 -37.26 19.72
C ARG A 94 -9.87 -38.35 20.76
N LEU A 95 -8.66 -38.86 20.99
CA LEU A 95 -8.35 -39.75 22.09
C LEU A 95 -7.40 -39.05 23.06
N GLU A 96 -7.75 -39.07 24.34
CA GLU A 96 -7.00 -38.49 25.45
C GLU A 96 -6.55 -39.58 26.42
N ILE A 97 -5.23 -39.68 26.60
CA ILE A 97 -4.56 -40.66 27.45
C ILE A 97 -3.82 -39.92 28.55
N ARG A 98 -4.23 -40.13 29.80
CA ARG A 98 -3.63 -39.49 30.98
C ARG A 98 -2.53 -40.32 31.63
N ASP A 99 -2.53 -41.63 31.39
CA ASP A 99 -1.51 -42.53 31.91
C ASP A 99 -0.21 -42.36 31.12
N PRO A 100 0.90 -41.94 31.77
CA PRO A 100 2.17 -41.71 31.09
C PRO A 100 2.79 -42.99 30.52
N ALA A 101 2.59 -44.15 31.15
CA ALA A 101 3.14 -45.42 30.66
C ALA A 101 2.42 -45.84 29.38
N LEU A 102 1.09 -45.77 29.37
CA LEU A 102 0.26 -46.06 28.21
C LEU A 102 0.51 -45.08 27.05
N ALA A 103 0.67 -43.79 27.38
CA ALA A 103 1.03 -42.77 26.39
C ALA A 103 2.39 -43.04 25.75
N ALA A 104 3.41 -43.43 26.53
CA ALA A 104 4.73 -43.78 26.02
C ALA A 104 4.69 -45.01 25.12
N GLU A 105 3.93 -46.04 25.50
CA GLU A 105 3.77 -47.25 24.69
C GLU A 105 3.08 -46.95 23.35
N LEU A 106 2.01 -46.14 23.36
CA LEU A 106 1.36 -45.72 22.11
C LEU A 106 2.31 -44.91 21.21
N CYS A 107 3.08 -43.98 21.79
CA CYS A 107 4.07 -43.21 21.03
C CYS A 107 5.13 -44.12 20.39
N ALA A 108 5.60 -45.15 21.10
CA ALA A 108 6.59 -46.09 20.58
C ALA A 108 6.09 -46.91 19.38
N ARG A 109 4.77 -47.16 19.30
CA ARG A 109 4.13 -47.89 18.19
C ARG A 109 3.76 -47.00 17.01
N CYS A 110 3.67 -45.68 17.21
CA CYS A 110 3.28 -44.72 16.18
C CYS A 110 4.52 -44.00 15.62
N SER A 111 5.09 -44.53 14.53
CA SER A 111 6.30 -43.96 13.89
C SER A 111 6.12 -42.55 13.33
N ARG A 112 4.89 -42.14 13.02
CA ARG A 112 4.54 -40.85 12.42
C ARG A 112 3.72 -39.94 13.35
N ILE A 113 3.74 -40.21 14.66
CA ILE A 113 2.86 -39.52 15.61
C ILE A 113 3.07 -38.00 15.64
N ASP A 114 4.28 -37.51 15.41
CA ASP A 114 4.61 -36.07 15.39
C ASP A 114 4.74 -35.49 13.97
N GLU A 115 4.39 -36.27 12.94
CA GLU A 115 4.40 -35.81 11.55
C GLU A 115 3.36 -34.70 11.35
N ASN A 116 3.70 -33.63 10.62
CA ASN A 116 2.87 -32.43 10.40
C ASN A 116 2.49 -31.64 11.68
N ARG A 117 3.20 -31.85 12.80
CA ARG A 117 2.98 -31.05 14.01
C ARG A 117 3.37 -29.59 13.77
N ILE A 118 2.38 -28.73 13.64
CA ILE A 118 2.57 -27.28 13.65
C ILE A 118 2.92 -26.88 15.09
N THR A 119 4.22 -26.80 15.39
CA THR A 119 4.67 -26.34 16.70
C THR A 119 4.48 -24.83 16.84
N ARG A 120 4.35 -24.34 18.08
CA ARG A 120 4.42 -22.90 18.38
C ARG A 120 5.68 -22.25 17.79
N GLY A 121 6.79 -22.99 17.74
CA GLY A 121 8.04 -22.55 17.11
C GLY A 121 7.93 -22.36 15.59
N THR A 122 7.21 -23.25 14.90
CA THR A 122 6.93 -23.12 13.46
C THR A 122 6.05 -21.89 13.18
N ILE A 123 4.97 -21.70 13.96
CA ILE A 123 4.11 -20.52 13.84
C ILE A 123 4.90 -19.24 14.13
N ALA A 124 5.68 -19.20 15.21
CA ALA A 124 6.50 -18.05 15.55
C ALA A 124 7.53 -17.70 14.46
N ARG A 125 8.11 -18.70 13.80
CA ARG A 125 9.02 -18.49 12.65
C ARG A 125 8.27 -17.93 11.45
N ILE A 126 7.11 -18.47 11.10
CA ILE A 126 6.29 -17.95 10.00
C ILE A 126 5.91 -16.49 10.27
N VAL A 127 5.38 -16.19 11.46
CA VAL A 127 5.02 -14.84 11.86
C VAL A 127 6.25 -13.92 11.84
N GLY A 128 7.39 -14.39 12.37
CA GLY A 128 8.65 -13.64 12.36
C GLY A 128 9.13 -13.30 10.95
N TRP A 129 9.11 -14.26 10.02
CA TRP A 129 9.48 -14.03 8.63
C TRP A 129 8.49 -13.13 7.90
N SER A 130 7.18 -13.26 8.17
CA SER A 130 6.16 -12.36 7.60
C SER A 130 6.35 -10.92 8.08
N LEU A 131 6.66 -10.72 9.36
CA LEU A 131 6.95 -9.39 9.91
C LEU A 131 8.25 -8.82 9.32
N ALA A 132 9.29 -9.64 9.18
CA ALA A 132 10.54 -9.23 8.55
C ALA A 132 10.34 -8.84 7.08
N ALA A 133 9.53 -9.59 6.33
CA ALA A 133 9.19 -9.26 4.95
C ALA A 133 8.43 -7.92 4.87
N ALA A 134 7.41 -7.72 5.72
CA ALA A 134 6.68 -6.45 5.77
C ALA A 134 7.60 -5.26 6.13
N ALA A 135 8.46 -5.43 7.13
CA ALA A 135 9.44 -4.42 7.52
C ALA A 135 10.43 -4.11 6.39
N SER A 136 10.83 -5.12 5.61
CA SER A 136 11.74 -4.92 4.47
C SER A 136 11.09 -4.09 3.37
N ILE A 137 9.80 -4.28 3.08
CA ILE A 137 9.06 -3.48 2.09
C ILE A 137 8.98 -2.03 2.56
N VAL A 138 8.65 -1.81 3.84
CA VAL A 138 8.61 -0.48 4.43
C VAL A 138 9.98 0.20 4.35
N ALA A 139 11.07 -0.52 4.65
CA ALA A 139 12.43 0.00 4.54
C ALA A 139 12.80 0.33 3.08
N VAL A 140 12.35 -0.47 2.11
CA VAL A 140 12.57 -0.16 0.68
C VAL A 140 11.88 1.15 0.31
N VAL A 141 10.62 1.33 0.67
CA VAL A 141 9.85 2.53 0.33
C VAL A 141 10.39 3.77 1.05
N LEU A 142 10.70 3.67 2.35
CA LEU A 142 11.05 4.85 3.15
C LEU A 142 12.55 5.18 3.16
N VAL A 143 13.42 4.25 2.77
CA VAL A 143 14.87 4.44 2.83
C VAL A 143 15.52 4.21 1.48
N VAL A 144 15.29 3.06 0.85
CA VAL A 144 15.99 2.69 -0.39
C VAL A 144 15.55 3.55 -1.57
N LEU A 145 14.23 3.75 -1.75
CA LEU A 145 13.71 4.55 -2.86
C LEU A 145 14.11 6.04 -2.78
N PRO A 146 13.98 6.74 -1.64
CA PRO A 146 14.47 8.12 -1.52
C PRO A 146 15.97 8.22 -1.79
N PHE A 147 16.76 7.33 -1.19
CA PHE A 147 18.20 7.28 -1.41
C PHE A 147 18.54 7.06 -2.89
N ALA A 148 17.85 6.14 -3.57
CA ALA A 148 18.03 5.89 -4.99
C ALA A 148 17.64 7.12 -5.82
N ALA A 149 16.51 7.77 -5.52
CA ALA A 149 16.04 8.97 -6.22
C ALA A 149 17.06 10.12 -6.14
N ASP A 150 17.68 10.32 -4.97
CA ASP A 150 18.75 11.31 -4.77
C ASP A 150 19.99 11.02 -5.62
N ARG A 151 20.36 9.74 -5.75
CA ARG A 151 21.54 9.31 -6.52
C ARG A 151 21.31 9.27 -8.02
N LEU A 152 20.09 8.96 -8.45
CA LEU A 152 19.73 8.86 -9.85
C LEU A 152 19.44 10.23 -10.48
N THR A 153 18.82 11.16 -9.74
CA THR A 153 18.46 12.49 -10.25
C THR A 153 19.63 13.19 -10.96
N PRO A 154 20.84 13.32 -10.38
CA PRO A 154 21.98 13.95 -11.05
C PRO A 154 22.41 13.29 -12.36
N LEU A 155 22.12 11.99 -12.52
CA LEU A 155 22.49 11.20 -13.70
C LEU A 155 21.48 11.37 -14.85
N VAL A 156 20.26 11.83 -14.58
CA VAL A 156 19.22 12.00 -15.59
C VAL A 156 19.56 13.20 -16.49
N PRO A 157 19.79 13.00 -17.80
CA PRO A 157 20.09 14.10 -18.72
C PRO A 157 18.89 15.04 -18.92
N PRO A 158 19.10 16.34 -19.23
CA PRO A 158 18.01 17.31 -19.41
C PRO A 158 16.98 16.90 -20.47
N ARG A 159 17.40 16.24 -21.56
CA ARG A 159 16.49 15.74 -22.59
C ARG A 159 15.52 14.68 -22.03
N MET A 160 16.04 13.75 -21.22
CA MET A 160 15.21 12.72 -20.59
C MET A 160 14.24 13.34 -19.60
N GLU A 161 14.71 14.30 -18.81
CA GLU A 161 13.88 15.03 -17.85
C GLU A 161 12.70 15.73 -18.54
N ARG A 162 12.91 16.37 -19.70
CA ARG A 162 11.83 16.95 -20.49
C ARG A 162 10.81 15.92 -20.94
N HIS A 163 11.25 14.75 -21.43
CA HIS A 163 10.32 13.68 -21.82
C HIS A 163 9.50 13.16 -20.65
N LEU A 164 10.10 13.03 -19.46
CA LEU A 164 9.39 12.69 -18.23
C LEU A 164 8.36 13.77 -17.86
N GLY A 165 8.71 15.05 -18.02
CA GLY A 165 7.80 16.17 -17.85
C GLY A 165 6.58 16.12 -18.78
N GLU A 166 6.79 15.84 -20.07
CA GLU A 166 5.71 15.67 -21.05
C GLU A 166 4.76 14.53 -20.65
N ALA A 167 5.30 13.39 -20.21
CA ALA A 167 4.49 12.28 -19.73
C ALA A 167 3.71 12.63 -18.46
N ALA A 168 4.32 13.37 -17.53
CA ALA A 168 3.66 13.80 -16.29
C ALA A 168 2.49 14.77 -16.56
N VAL A 169 2.54 15.59 -17.61
CA VAL A 169 1.41 16.46 -17.99
C VAL A 169 0.13 15.66 -18.25
N VAL A 170 0.23 14.53 -18.95
CA VAL A 170 -0.93 13.67 -19.23
C VAL A 170 -1.58 13.17 -17.94
N GLN A 171 -0.75 12.77 -16.96
CA GLN A 171 -1.25 12.30 -15.66
C GLN A 171 -1.91 13.42 -14.86
N ILE A 172 -1.31 14.61 -14.84
CA ILE A 172 -1.88 15.79 -14.20
C ILE A 172 -3.23 16.17 -14.81
N GLN A 173 -3.32 16.20 -16.14
CA GLN A 173 -4.56 16.53 -16.84
C GLN A 173 -5.65 15.50 -16.59
N ALA A 174 -5.28 14.22 -16.45
CA ALA A 174 -6.22 13.17 -16.05
C ALA A 174 -6.75 13.37 -14.61
N LEU A 175 -5.97 13.95 -13.71
CA LEU A 175 -6.37 14.17 -12.31
C LEU A 175 -7.14 15.47 -12.09
N PHE A 176 -6.76 16.54 -12.77
CA PHE A 176 -7.26 17.90 -12.49
C PHE A 176 -8.04 18.53 -13.65
N GLY A 177 -8.17 17.81 -14.77
CA GLY A 177 -8.77 18.30 -16.02
C GLY A 177 -7.71 18.78 -17.02
N ASP A 178 -8.06 18.72 -18.31
CA ASP A 178 -7.21 19.09 -19.44
C ASP A 178 -7.48 20.50 -19.97
N LYS A 179 -8.51 21.18 -19.45
CA LYS A 179 -8.93 22.51 -19.89
C LYS A 179 -7.92 23.57 -19.48
N LEU A 180 -7.20 24.10 -20.47
CA LEU A 180 -6.28 25.21 -20.32
C LEU A 180 -6.99 26.55 -20.54
N CYS A 181 -6.62 27.55 -19.75
CA CYS A 181 -7.03 28.92 -19.98
C CYS A 181 -6.14 29.55 -21.07
N SER A 182 -6.74 30.22 -22.04
CA SER A 182 -6.07 30.60 -23.28
C SER A 182 -6.32 32.05 -23.72
N GLU A 183 -6.86 32.92 -22.86
CA GLU A 183 -6.99 34.34 -23.20
C GLU A 183 -5.57 34.94 -23.37
N ALA A 184 -5.37 35.65 -24.49
CA ALA A 184 -4.04 36.02 -24.97
C ALA A 184 -3.35 37.06 -24.07
N ALA A 185 -4.08 38.07 -23.59
CA ALA A 185 -3.52 39.09 -22.71
C ALA A 185 -3.15 38.50 -21.34
N GLY A 186 -4.00 37.63 -20.80
CA GLY A 186 -3.73 36.90 -19.56
C GLY A 186 -2.53 35.96 -19.68
N GLN A 187 -2.43 35.21 -20.78
CA GLN A 187 -1.30 34.32 -21.03
C GLN A 187 0.02 35.11 -21.22
N ALA A 188 -0.03 36.26 -21.89
CA ALA A 188 1.12 37.15 -22.03
C ALA A 188 1.57 37.73 -20.67
N ALA A 189 0.63 38.14 -19.82
CA ALA A 189 0.92 38.59 -18.47
C ALA A 189 1.54 37.46 -17.62
N PHE A 190 1.02 36.24 -17.72
CA PHE A 190 1.60 35.10 -17.00
C PHE A 190 3.02 34.77 -17.45
N ALA A 191 3.24 34.70 -18.76
CA ALA A 191 4.56 34.46 -19.34
C ALA A 191 5.56 35.57 -18.94
N LYS A 192 5.14 36.83 -18.91
CA LYS A 192 5.94 37.96 -18.42
C LYS A 192 6.34 37.76 -16.96
N LEU A 193 5.39 37.39 -16.09
CA LEU A 193 5.65 37.15 -14.67
C LEU A 193 6.68 36.02 -14.47
N VAL A 194 6.47 34.86 -15.09
CA VAL A 194 7.41 33.72 -15.00
C VAL A 194 8.78 34.10 -15.55
N THR A 195 8.84 34.86 -16.65
CA THR A 195 10.09 35.34 -17.23
C THR A 195 10.84 36.31 -16.32
N ALA A 196 10.11 37.16 -15.59
CA ALA A 196 10.71 38.07 -14.61
C ALA A 196 11.33 37.31 -13.43
N LEU A 197 10.74 36.18 -13.02
CA LEU A 197 11.25 35.35 -11.93
C LEU A 197 12.44 34.48 -12.33
N ARG A 198 12.39 33.87 -13.52
CA ARG A 198 13.43 32.91 -13.98
C ARG A 198 14.77 33.58 -14.33
N ARG A 199 14.72 34.80 -14.89
CA ARG A 199 15.93 35.53 -15.34
C ARG A 199 16.95 35.79 -14.22
N PRO A 200 16.59 36.43 -13.08
CA PRO A 200 17.53 36.66 -11.98
C PRO A 200 17.97 35.38 -11.26
N ALA A 201 17.26 34.26 -11.50
CA ALA A 201 17.61 32.94 -11.01
C ALA A 201 18.57 32.15 -11.92
N GLY A 202 18.86 32.63 -13.13
CA GLY A 202 19.70 31.93 -14.09
C GLY A 202 19.11 30.58 -14.51
N LEU A 203 17.80 30.51 -14.67
CA LEU A 203 17.09 29.33 -15.19
C LEU A 203 16.95 29.40 -16.72
N ASP A 204 16.87 28.23 -17.35
CA ASP A 204 16.77 28.06 -18.82
C ASP A 204 15.55 28.81 -19.42
N ASP A 205 15.72 29.34 -20.63
CA ASP A 205 14.64 29.98 -21.39
C ASP A 205 13.57 29.00 -21.89
N GLY A 206 13.82 27.69 -21.79
CA GLY A 206 12.89 26.61 -22.14
C GLY A 206 11.71 26.41 -21.17
N ILE A 207 11.58 27.22 -20.12
CA ILE A 207 10.45 27.09 -19.17
C ILE A 207 9.13 27.50 -19.82
N ALA A 208 8.17 26.58 -19.90
CA ALA A 208 6.82 26.80 -20.40
C ALA A 208 5.84 27.01 -19.22
N SER A 209 4.92 27.96 -19.36
CA SER A 209 3.94 28.31 -18.31
C SER A 209 2.51 28.26 -18.81
N GLN A 210 1.63 27.54 -18.12
CA GLN A 210 0.22 27.39 -18.49
C GLN A 210 -0.71 27.54 -17.29
N VAL A 211 -1.95 27.98 -17.53
CA VAL A 211 -2.99 28.05 -16.49
C VAL A 211 -4.04 26.97 -16.72
N LEU A 212 -4.33 26.16 -15.70
CA LEU A 212 -5.37 25.14 -15.72
C LEU A 212 -6.67 25.69 -15.15
N ASP A 213 -7.79 25.47 -15.86
CA ASP A 213 -9.13 25.87 -15.44
C ASP A 213 -9.68 24.89 -14.38
N THR A 214 -9.16 25.02 -13.16
CA THR A 214 -9.59 24.25 -12.01
C THR A 214 -9.79 25.16 -10.80
N PRO A 215 -10.88 24.97 -10.01
CA PRO A 215 -11.16 25.80 -8.85
C PRO A 215 -10.22 25.51 -7.66
N ILE A 216 -9.41 24.46 -7.73
CA ILE A 216 -8.45 24.10 -6.68
C ILE A 216 -7.35 25.19 -6.63
N PRO A 217 -7.06 25.77 -5.45
CA PRO A 217 -5.96 26.72 -5.33
C PRO A 217 -4.62 25.98 -5.32
N ASN A 218 -3.91 25.95 -6.46
CA ASN A 218 -2.58 25.35 -6.54
C ASN A 218 -1.66 25.98 -7.61
N ALA A 219 -0.38 25.69 -7.50
CA ALA A 219 0.60 25.80 -8.59
C ALA A 219 1.61 24.65 -8.45
N PHE A 220 2.27 24.25 -9.52
CA PHE A 220 3.39 23.31 -9.44
C PHE A 220 4.32 23.43 -10.66
N ALA A 221 5.55 22.96 -10.48
CA ALA A 221 6.50 22.75 -11.57
C ALA A 221 6.75 21.25 -11.83
N LEU A 222 6.64 20.83 -13.09
CA LEU A 222 7.03 19.49 -13.54
C LEU A 222 8.49 19.46 -14.02
N PRO A 223 9.13 18.27 -14.00
CA PRO A 223 10.47 18.08 -14.55
C PRO A 223 10.58 18.62 -15.98
N GLY A 224 11.74 19.17 -16.33
CA GLY A 224 11.98 19.71 -17.67
C GLY A 224 11.41 21.11 -17.91
N GLY A 225 10.87 21.76 -16.87
CA GLY A 225 10.58 23.19 -16.89
C GLY A 225 9.16 23.55 -17.32
N ARG A 226 8.15 22.79 -16.91
CA ARG A 226 6.74 23.16 -17.15
C ARG A 226 6.12 23.64 -15.85
N ILE A 227 5.54 24.83 -15.87
CA ILE A 227 4.90 25.45 -14.71
C ILE A 227 3.42 25.56 -14.96
N PHE A 228 2.65 25.08 -14.00
CA PHE A 228 1.21 25.17 -14.01
C PHE A 228 0.74 26.05 -12.86
N LEU A 229 -0.18 26.95 -13.17
CA LEU A 229 -0.91 27.74 -12.19
C LEU A 229 -2.39 27.37 -12.30
N PHE A 230 -3.06 27.13 -11.18
CA PHE A 230 -4.49 26.82 -11.20
C PHE A 230 -5.30 28.10 -11.06
N ARG A 231 -6.42 28.17 -11.78
CA ARG A 231 -7.36 29.29 -11.66
C ARG A 231 -7.77 29.55 -10.22
N GLY A 232 -7.99 28.51 -9.41
CA GLY A 232 -8.34 28.67 -8.00
C GLY A 232 -7.31 29.48 -7.19
N LEU A 233 -6.02 29.37 -7.51
CA LEU A 233 -4.98 30.14 -6.80
C LEU A 233 -5.03 31.60 -7.23
N LEU A 234 -5.19 31.83 -8.53
CA LEU A 234 -5.42 33.18 -9.07
C LEU A 234 -6.64 33.81 -8.41
N ASP A 235 -7.77 33.11 -8.34
CA ASP A 235 -9.03 33.61 -7.75
C ASP A 235 -8.84 34.06 -6.29
N LYS A 236 -8.06 33.32 -5.49
CA LYS A 236 -7.74 33.65 -4.09
C LYS A 236 -6.63 34.69 -3.90
N SER A 237 -5.89 35.01 -4.97
CA SER A 237 -4.81 36.00 -4.94
C SER A 237 -5.33 37.42 -5.14
N ASN A 238 -4.83 38.34 -4.34
CA ASN A 238 -5.15 39.76 -4.36
C ASN A 238 -4.10 40.60 -5.09
N ASP A 239 -2.83 40.17 -5.05
CA ASP A 239 -1.70 40.95 -5.55
C ASP A 239 -0.74 40.09 -6.40
N PRO A 240 -0.11 40.64 -7.45
CA PRO A 240 0.87 39.92 -8.26
C PRO A 240 2.04 39.34 -7.45
N ASP A 241 2.47 39.99 -6.36
CA ASP A 241 3.59 39.52 -5.53
C ASP A 241 3.25 38.23 -4.76
N GLU A 242 1.97 38.00 -4.46
CA GLU A 242 1.50 36.76 -3.83
C GLU A 242 1.74 35.57 -4.77
N VAL A 243 1.28 35.69 -6.02
CA VAL A 243 1.47 34.68 -7.07
C VAL A 243 2.95 34.56 -7.43
N ALA A 244 3.66 35.69 -7.51
CA ALA A 244 5.08 35.72 -7.83
C ALA A 244 5.92 34.93 -6.83
N GLY A 245 5.65 35.10 -5.53
CA GLY A 245 6.36 34.35 -4.49
C GLY A 245 6.10 32.85 -4.58
N VAL A 246 4.84 32.44 -4.79
CA VAL A 246 4.48 31.03 -5.02
C VAL A 246 5.24 30.47 -6.23
N LEU A 247 5.22 31.15 -7.37
CA LEU A 247 5.92 30.70 -8.56
C LEU A 247 7.44 30.67 -8.35
N ALA A 248 8.00 31.61 -7.57
CA ALA A 248 9.41 31.60 -7.22
C ALA A 248 9.77 30.39 -6.35
N HIS A 249 8.88 29.96 -5.45
CA HIS A 249 9.01 28.73 -4.69
C HIS A 249 9.00 27.49 -5.59
N GLU A 250 8.04 27.39 -6.52
CA GLU A 250 7.98 26.30 -7.51
C GLU A 250 9.23 26.24 -8.42
N LEU A 251 9.73 27.41 -8.83
CA LEU A 251 11.00 27.51 -9.56
C LEU A 251 12.19 27.05 -8.71
N GLY A 252 12.12 27.19 -7.39
CA GLY A 252 13.09 26.64 -6.45
C GLY A 252 13.12 25.11 -6.47
N HIS A 253 11.97 24.45 -6.44
CA HIS A 253 11.91 22.99 -6.60
C HIS A 253 12.43 22.53 -7.95
N LEU A 254 12.13 23.26 -9.03
CA LEU A 254 12.69 22.99 -10.34
C LEU A 254 14.21 23.16 -10.36
N LYS A 255 14.73 24.22 -9.75
CA LYS A 255 16.18 24.49 -9.66
C LYS A 255 16.93 23.36 -8.95
N HIS A 256 16.36 22.85 -7.86
CA HIS A 256 16.95 21.76 -7.08
C HIS A 256 16.63 20.37 -7.65
N ARG A 257 15.74 20.28 -8.65
CA ARG A 257 15.23 19.05 -9.28
C ARG A 257 14.45 18.14 -8.32
N ASP A 258 13.75 18.76 -7.37
CA ASP A 258 12.98 18.02 -6.36
C ASP A 258 11.78 17.30 -7.00
N ASN A 259 11.15 17.93 -7.99
CA ASN A 259 10.07 17.31 -8.77
C ASN A 259 10.52 16.02 -9.49
N LEU A 260 11.76 15.97 -9.99
CA LEU A 260 12.32 14.77 -10.61
C LEU A 260 12.61 13.69 -9.58
N ARG A 261 13.16 14.03 -8.41
CA ARG A 261 13.32 13.07 -7.31
C ARG A 261 11.99 12.46 -6.91
N GLN A 262 10.99 13.30 -6.72
CA GLN A 262 9.65 12.85 -6.34
C GLN A 262 9.04 11.94 -7.41
N LEU A 263 9.22 12.27 -8.70
CA LEU A 263 8.77 11.42 -9.80
C LEU A 263 9.46 10.04 -9.79
N ILE A 264 10.78 10.00 -9.59
CA ILE A 264 11.54 8.73 -9.51
C ILE A 264 11.09 7.91 -8.29
N HIS A 265 10.94 8.55 -7.14
CA HIS A 265 10.47 7.91 -5.91
C HIS A 265 9.06 7.32 -6.07
N ASN A 266 8.13 8.09 -6.61
CA ASN A 266 6.74 7.68 -6.79
C ASN A 266 6.63 6.58 -7.85
N GLY A 267 7.36 6.71 -8.97
CA GLY A 267 7.43 5.66 -10.00
C GLY A 267 7.99 4.34 -9.44
N GLY A 268 9.04 4.40 -8.63
CA GLY A 268 9.60 3.23 -7.95
C GLY A 268 8.62 2.60 -6.95
N SER A 269 7.86 3.43 -6.22
CA SER A 269 6.85 2.97 -5.26
C SER A 269 5.68 2.27 -5.97
N SER A 270 5.18 2.87 -7.04
CA SER A 270 4.13 2.28 -7.88
C SER A 270 4.56 0.96 -8.51
N PHE A 271 5.81 0.89 -8.99
CA PHE A 271 6.37 -0.36 -9.52
C PHE A 271 6.43 -1.45 -8.45
N LEU A 272 6.90 -1.14 -7.25
CA LEU A 272 6.98 -2.09 -6.13
C LEU A 272 5.59 -2.63 -5.74
N ILE A 273 4.59 -1.76 -5.67
CA ILE A 273 3.20 -2.15 -5.36
C ILE A 273 2.62 -3.01 -6.46
N GLY A 274 2.84 -2.63 -7.72
CA GLY A 274 2.48 -3.47 -8.85
C GLY A 274 3.08 -4.87 -8.76
N LEU A 275 4.34 -5.00 -8.33
CA LEU A 275 4.99 -6.30 -8.14
C LEU A 275 4.34 -7.13 -7.02
N LEU A 276 3.96 -6.49 -5.91
CA LEU A 276 3.35 -7.15 -4.75
C LEU A 276 1.96 -7.73 -5.06
N PHE A 277 1.19 -7.06 -5.91
CA PHE A 277 -0.18 -7.46 -6.24
C PHE A 277 -0.32 -8.12 -7.63
N GLY A 278 0.79 -8.33 -8.34
CA GLY A 278 0.77 -8.88 -9.70
C GLY A 278 0.15 -7.94 -10.74
N ASP A 279 0.08 -6.64 -10.45
CA ASP A 279 -0.55 -5.60 -11.27
C ASP A 279 0.46 -4.53 -11.72
N VAL A 280 1.66 -4.95 -12.13
CA VAL A 280 2.78 -4.05 -12.48
C VAL A 280 2.41 -3.06 -13.61
N THR A 281 1.46 -3.40 -14.47
CA THR A 281 1.07 -2.60 -15.64
C THR A 281 -0.41 -2.21 -15.69
N GLY A 282 -1.22 -2.55 -14.68
CA GLY A 282 -2.66 -2.35 -14.74
C GLY A 282 -3.19 -1.19 -13.89
N ALA A 283 -4.51 -1.16 -13.74
CA ALA A 283 -5.24 -0.01 -13.23
C ALA A 283 -4.96 0.28 -11.74
N GLY A 284 -4.66 -0.74 -10.94
CA GLY A 284 -4.40 -0.59 -9.50
C GLY A 284 -3.09 0.13 -9.24
N ALA A 285 -2.02 -0.23 -9.96
CA ALA A 285 -0.74 0.48 -9.86
C ALA A 285 -0.85 1.94 -10.33
N ALA A 286 -1.62 2.21 -11.38
CA ALA A 286 -1.85 3.58 -11.87
C ALA A 286 -2.66 4.44 -10.88
N ILE A 287 -3.70 3.88 -10.25
CA ILE A 287 -4.50 4.55 -9.21
C ILE A 287 -3.66 4.81 -7.95
N PHE A 288 -2.80 3.87 -7.57
CA PHE A 288 -1.89 4.09 -6.45
C PHE A 288 -0.89 5.19 -6.78
N ALA A 289 -0.29 5.16 -7.98
CA ALA A 289 0.65 6.18 -8.44
C ALA A 289 0.06 7.58 -8.37
N SER A 290 -1.18 7.75 -8.83
CA SER A 290 -1.84 9.04 -8.81
C SER A 290 -2.15 9.52 -7.38
N ARG A 291 -2.61 8.64 -6.49
CA ARG A 291 -2.82 9.01 -5.07
C ARG A 291 -1.52 9.32 -4.36
N ALA A 292 -0.51 8.48 -4.52
CA ALA A 292 0.81 8.71 -3.94
C ALA A 292 1.40 10.04 -4.42
N MET A 293 1.19 10.43 -5.67
CA MET A 293 1.63 11.73 -6.18
C MET A 293 0.89 12.91 -5.52
N ILE A 294 -0.40 12.77 -5.24
CA ILE A 294 -1.21 13.79 -4.56
C ILE A 294 -0.81 13.91 -3.07
N ASP A 295 -0.56 12.77 -2.42
CA ASP A 295 -0.23 12.69 -0.99
C ASP A 295 1.26 12.91 -0.70
N ALA A 296 2.13 12.82 -1.73
CA ALA A 296 3.56 12.96 -1.55
C ALA A 296 3.90 14.39 -1.14
N SER A 297 4.51 14.52 0.03
CA SER A 297 5.06 15.77 0.53
C SER A 297 6.55 15.84 0.28
N TYR A 298 7.03 17.07 0.10
CA TYR A 298 8.46 17.33 -0.01
C TYR A 298 9.12 17.33 1.38
N SER A 299 10.41 17.01 1.42
CA SER A 299 11.17 17.01 2.66
C SER A 299 11.29 18.43 3.22
N ARG A 300 11.51 18.56 4.53
CA ARG A 300 11.71 19.86 5.17
C ARG A 300 12.88 20.62 4.58
N GLU A 301 13.92 19.90 4.19
CA GLU A 301 15.12 20.44 3.56
C GLU A 301 14.82 20.99 2.16
N ALA A 302 14.01 20.27 1.36
CA ALA A 302 13.58 20.72 0.04
C ALA A 302 12.72 21.99 0.15
N GLU A 303 11.76 22.03 1.10
CA GLU A 303 10.96 23.23 1.36
C GLU A 303 11.81 24.43 1.75
N GLN A 304 12.79 24.24 2.64
CA GLN A 304 13.68 25.31 3.08
C GLN A 304 14.56 25.82 1.93
N ALA A 305 15.03 24.93 1.05
CA ALA A 305 15.82 25.30 -0.12
C ALA A 305 14.98 26.08 -1.14
N ALA A 306 13.74 25.63 -1.41
CA ALA A 306 12.80 26.33 -2.28
C ALA A 306 12.40 27.71 -1.72
N ASP A 307 12.11 27.81 -0.42
CA ASP A 307 11.84 29.10 0.24
C ASP A 307 13.05 30.05 0.17
N SER A 308 14.26 29.52 0.41
CA SER A 308 15.49 30.31 0.31
C SER A 308 15.67 30.89 -1.08
N PHE A 309 15.43 30.07 -2.09
CA PHE A 309 15.48 30.47 -3.48
C PHE A 309 14.42 31.53 -3.80
N ALA A 310 13.18 31.32 -3.38
CA ALA A 310 12.08 32.27 -3.59
C ALA A 310 12.39 33.64 -2.96
N ILE A 311 12.86 33.65 -1.72
CA ILE A 311 13.26 34.87 -0.99
C ILE A 311 14.37 35.60 -1.77
N GLN A 312 15.40 34.89 -2.21
CA GLN A 312 16.50 35.48 -2.98
C GLN A 312 16.03 36.09 -4.31
N VAL A 313 15.15 35.40 -5.03
CA VAL A 313 14.58 35.90 -6.30
C VAL A 313 13.75 37.15 -6.07
N MET A 314 12.85 37.12 -5.08
CA MET A 314 12.01 38.28 -4.74
C MET A 314 12.84 39.48 -4.30
N HIS A 315 13.88 39.27 -3.48
CA HIS A 315 14.82 40.33 -3.09
C HIS A 315 15.57 40.92 -4.28
N LYS A 316 16.06 40.09 -5.21
CA LYS A 316 16.73 40.57 -6.44
C LYS A 316 15.82 41.42 -7.32
N LEU A 317 14.52 41.13 -7.30
CA LEU A 317 13.50 41.90 -8.02
C LEU A 317 13.00 43.12 -7.21
N GLY A 318 13.49 43.34 -6.00
CA GLY A 318 13.04 44.42 -5.12
C GLY A 318 11.58 44.25 -4.69
N ARG A 319 11.10 43.00 -4.56
CA ARG A 319 9.73 42.65 -4.20
C ARG A 319 9.65 42.06 -2.79
N PRO A 320 8.53 42.29 -2.06
CA PRO A 320 8.32 41.76 -0.72
C PRO A 320 8.11 40.24 -0.72
N THR A 321 8.48 39.57 0.39
CA THR A 321 8.33 38.12 0.58
C THR A 321 7.12 37.75 1.43
N ARG A 322 6.60 38.68 2.23
CA ARG A 322 5.42 38.49 3.08
C ARG A 322 4.14 38.10 2.30
N PRO A 323 3.84 38.65 1.11
CA PRO A 323 2.58 38.37 0.42
C PRO A 323 2.33 36.88 0.14
N MET A 324 3.37 36.13 -0.24
CA MET A 324 3.26 34.67 -0.45
C MET A 324 2.75 33.97 0.82
N GLY A 325 3.34 34.24 1.98
CA GLY A 325 2.91 33.63 3.24
C GLY A 325 1.47 34.00 3.61
N GLU A 326 1.03 35.23 3.31
CA GLU A 326 -0.36 35.66 3.52
C GLU A 326 -1.34 34.94 2.59
N LEU A 327 -0.98 34.75 1.31
CA LEU A 327 -1.77 33.92 0.40
C LEU A 327 -1.85 32.47 0.87
N MET A 328 -0.73 31.86 1.27
CA MET A 328 -0.70 30.49 1.78
C MET A 328 -1.60 30.33 3.01
N VAL A 329 -1.54 31.25 3.99
CA VAL A 329 -2.46 31.23 5.15
C VAL A 329 -3.92 31.34 4.71
N ARG A 330 -4.22 32.16 3.69
CA ARG A 330 -5.59 32.36 3.19
C ARG A 330 -6.18 31.11 2.55
N ILE A 331 -5.36 30.34 1.83
CA ILE A 331 -5.80 29.13 1.14
C ILE A 331 -5.74 27.88 2.02
N THR A 332 -4.97 27.88 3.11
CA THR A 332 -4.88 26.74 4.05
C THR A 332 -5.71 26.92 5.34
N GLY A 333 -6.00 28.17 5.74
CA GLY A 333 -6.49 28.46 7.09
C GLY A 333 -8.00 28.56 7.30
N LYS A 334 -8.86 28.36 6.28
CA LYS A 334 -10.30 28.71 6.41
C LYS A 334 -11.33 27.83 5.69
N GLU A 335 -10.97 26.77 4.98
CA GLU A 335 -11.96 25.93 4.30
C GLU A 335 -11.81 24.45 4.67
N ASP A 336 -12.72 23.97 5.52
CA ASP A 336 -12.95 22.55 5.74
C ASP A 336 -13.47 21.95 4.41
N GLY A 337 -12.62 21.18 3.72
CA GLY A 337 -13.04 20.33 2.61
C GLY A 337 -12.64 20.77 1.20
N THR A 338 -11.92 21.88 1.00
CA THR A 338 -11.25 22.11 -0.29
C THR A 338 -9.95 21.30 -0.35
N LEU A 339 -9.88 20.37 -1.29
CA LEU A 339 -8.64 19.70 -1.72
C LEU A 339 -7.66 20.77 -2.18
N SER A 340 -6.87 21.28 -1.24
CA SER A 340 -5.75 22.18 -1.49
C SER A 340 -4.52 21.31 -1.66
N LEU A 341 -4.04 21.17 -2.89
CA LEU A 341 -2.84 20.36 -3.21
C LEU A 341 -1.55 20.90 -2.58
N TRP A 342 -1.63 22.03 -1.86
CA TRP A 342 -0.66 22.46 -0.86
C TRP A 342 -0.46 21.45 0.29
N ALA A 343 -1.25 20.36 0.32
CA ALA A 343 -0.93 19.16 1.09
C ALA A 343 0.48 18.60 0.80
N SER A 344 0.98 18.77 -0.44
CA SER A 344 2.34 18.35 -0.82
C SER A 344 3.45 19.27 -0.26
N HIS A 345 3.14 20.53 0.05
CA HIS A 345 4.08 21.52 0.58
C HIS A 345 3.46 22.32 1.74
N PRO A 346 3.16 21.69 2.89
CA PRO A 346 2.42 22.35 3.96
C PRO A 346 3.19 23.54 4.53
N LEU A 347 2.49 24.67 4.69
CA LEU A 347 3.05 25.84 5.37
C LEU A 347 3.18 25.57 6.86
N SER A 348 4.41 25.53 7.37
CA SER A 348 4.67 25.51 8.80
C SER A 348 4.77 26.93 9.38
N GLU A 349 4.58 27.05 10.69
CA GLU A 349 4.77 28.32 11.41
C GLU A 349 6.18 28.89 11.22
N ASP A 350 7.21 28.03 11.24
CA ASP A 350 8.61 28.44 11.03
C ASP A 350 8.85 29.04 9.64
N ARG A 351 8.28 28.41 8.60
CA ARG A 351 8.36 28.93 7.22
C ARG A 351 7.67 30.28 7.09
N LEU A 352 6.47 30.41 7.64
CA LEU A 352 5.73 31.68 7.66
C LEU A 352 6.50 32.77 8.42
N ALA A 353 7.05 32.43 9.59
CA ALA A 353 7.86 33.34 10.40
C ALA A 353 9.09 33.82 9.61
N ARG A 354 9.76 32.90 8.91
CA ARG A 354 10.90 33.24 8.05
C ARG A 354 10.53 34.19 6.91
N MET A 355 9.45 33.92 6.18
CA MET A 355 8.99 34.80 5.10
C MET A 355 8.65 36.21 5.59
N ARG A 356 8.11 36.33 6.81
CA ARG A 356 7.84 37.61 7.47
C ARG A 356 9.13 38.31 7.91
N ALA A 357 10.09 37.59 8.49
CA ALA A 357 11.36 38.13 8.96
C ALA A 357 12.22 38.65 7.80
N GLU A 358 12.21 37.96 6.66
CA GLU A 358 12.95 38.34 5.44
C GLU A 358 12.22 39.39 4.60
N ASN A 359 11.04 39.86 5.03
CA ASN A 359 10.26 40.81 4.25
C ASN A 359 10.92 42.18 4.19
N ARG A 360 11.02 42.72 2.97
CA ARG A 360 11.56 44.06 2.71
C ARG A 360 10.51 44.94 2.04
N PRO A 361 10.55 46.28 2.22
CA PRO A 361 9.74 47.19 1.44
C PRO A 361 10.02 47.04 -0.06
N THR A 362 9.00 47.28 -0.88
CA THR A 362 9.12 47.28 -2.33
C THR A 362 10.12 48.35 -2.77
N SER A 363 11.13 47.95 -3.53
CA SER A 363 12.15 48.84 -4.11
C SER A 363 12.29 48.69 -5.63
N GLY A 364 11.74 47.61 -6.21
CA GLY A 364 11.74 47.34 -7.64
C GLY A 364 10.41 47.71 -8.32
N PRO A 365 10.39 47.76 -9.66
CA PRO A 365 9.16 48.02 -10.41
C PRO A 365 8.10 46.94 -10.15
N PRO A 366 6.80 47.24 -10.38
CA PRO A 366 5.77 46.22 -10.34
C PRO A 366 6.05 45.11 -11.35
N LEU A 367 5.81 43.85 -10.94
CA LEU A 367 6.00 42.69 -11.81
C LEU A 367 5.00 42.67 -12.98
N LEU A 368 3.78 43.13 -12.71
CA LEU A 368 2.69 43.31 -13.66
C LEU A 368 2.05 44.69 -13.45
N SER A 369 1.63 45.33 -14.54
CA SER A 369 0.75 46.51 -14.48
C SER A 369 -0.63 46.11 -13.95
N ALA A 370 -1.45 47.10 -13.54
CA ALA A 370 -2.82 46.84 -13.13
C ALA A 370 -3.68 46.22 -14.24
N GLU A 371 -3.38 46.54 -15.50
CA GLU A 371 -4.05 45.95 -16.66
C GLU A 371 -3.60 44.51 -16.89
N GLU A 372 -2.29 44.25 -16.87
CA GLU A 372 -1.73 42.90 -17.00
C GLU A 372 -2.21 41.98 -15.87
N TRP A 373 -2.30 42.49 -14.64
CA TRP A 373 -2.86 41.73 -13.52
C TRP A 373 -4.35 41.40 -13.72
N ARG A 374 -5.14 42.37 -14.20
CA ARG A 374 -6.56 42.14 -14.52
C ARG A 374 -6.72 41.11 -15.64
N ALA A 375 -5.87 41.18 -16.67
CA ALA A 375 -5.85 40.22 -17.77
C ALA A 375 -5.49 38.81 -17.25
N LEU A 376 -4.48 38.69 -16.38
CA LEU A 376 -4.12 37.41 -15.77
C LEU A 376 -5.26 36.83 -14.91
N LYS A 377 -5.91 37.65 -14.08
CA LYS A 377 -7.10 37.24 -13.31
C LYS A 377 -8.28 36.84 -14.21
N GLY A 378 -8.34 37.39 -15.43
CA GLY A 378 -9.35 37.10 -16.44
C GLY A 378 -9.00 35.96 -17.40
N ILE A 379 -7.83 35.31 -17.27
CA ILE A 379 -7.28 34.42 -18.31
C ILE A 379 -8.20 33.26 -18.73
N CYS A 380 -9.08 32.81 -17.83
CA CYS A 380 -10.01 31.70 -18.06
C CYS A 380 -11.42 32.15 -18.48
N ARG A 381 -11.67 33.46 -18.56
CA ARG A 381 -12.95 34.00 -19.05
C ARG A 381 -12.79 34.25 -20.55
N PRO A 382 -13.69 33.70 -21.40
CA PRO A 382 -13.69 34.06 -22.80
C PRO A 382 -13.91 35.57 -22.93
N SER A 383 -13.05 36.21 -23.72
CA SER A 383 -13.04 37.64 -24.05
C SER A 383 -14.26 38.07 -24.85
#